data_AF-A0A3P7ZUT1-F1
#
_entry.id   AF-A0A3P7ZUT1-F1
#
_cell.length_a   1.000
_cell.length_b   1.000
_cell.length_c   1.000
_cell.angle_alpha   90.00
_cell.angle_beta   90.00
_cell.angle_gamma   90.00
#
_symmetry.space_group_name_H-M   'P 1'
#
loop_
_entity.id
_entity.type
_entity.pdbx_description
1 polymer ?
#
loop_
_entity_poly.entity_id
_entity_poly.type
_entity_poly.pdbx_seq_one_letter_code
_entity_poly.pdbx_strand_id
1 'polypeptide(L)'
;MDLLGAKQPHIPKYPYEDKGSFNMLIELERRMRSFNLLKSSGENNQPYFGHDVRYHIEDDHIPFVEKGVPVLHLIPSPFPKVWHTIADNATIIDWDTSIDLLFLIKLFVRNYLHILL
;
A
#
# COMPACT_ATOMS: atom_id res chain seq x y z
N MET A 1 5.04 6.23 -3.37
CA MET A 1 4.07 5.23 -3.84
C MET A 1 4.61 4.72 -5.14
N ASP A 2 4.95 3.44 -5.21
CA ASP A 2 5.60 2.86 -6.40
C ASP A 2 5.09 1.42 -6.65
N LEU A 3 5.15 0.99 -7.91
CA LEU A 3 4.77 -0.35 -8.38
C LEU A 3 3.37 -0.84 -7.96
N LEU A 4 2.39 0.07 -7.92
CA LEU A 4 0.99 -0.23 -7.62
C LEU A 4 0.15 -0.42 -8.88
N GLY A 5 -0.90 -1.24 -8.80
CA GLY A 5 -1.89 -1.44 -9.87
C GLY A 5 -2.06 -2.89 -10.30
N ALA A 6 -1.05 -3.74 -10.08
CA ALA A 6 -1.19 -5.18 -10.27
C ALA A 6 -2.14 -5.80 -9.24
N LYS A 7 -2.72 -6.95 -9.55
CA LYS A 7 -3.66 -7.67 -8.67
C LYS A 7 -3.01 -8.05 -7.33
N GLN A 8 -3.68 -7.72 -6.23
CA GLN A 8 -3.35 -8.19 -4.86
C GLN A 8 -1.90 -7.96 -4.43
N PRO A 9 -1.41 -6.70 -4.39
CA PRO A 9 -0.09 -6.39 -3.88
C PRO A 9 -0.02 -6.67 -2.38
N HIS A 10 1.12 -7.18 -1.92
CA HIS A 10 1.45 -7.25 -0.50
C HIS A 10 2.46 -6.16 -0.19
N ILE A 11 2.07 -5.16 0.57
CA ILE A 11 2.88 -4.01 0.96
C ILE A 11 3.34 -4.24 2.41
N PRO A 12 4.64 -4.56 2.63
CA PRO A 12 5.16 -4.81 3.96
C PRO A 12 5.49 -3.53 4.72
N LYS A 13 5.66 -3.68 6.04
CA LYS A 13 6.25 -2.63 6.86
C LYS A 13 7.77 -2.73 6.80
N TYR A 14 8.40 -1.80 6.09
CA TYR A 14 9.85 -1.70 6.00
C TYR A 14 10.48 -1.16 7.31
N PRO A 15 11.78 -1.42 7.58
CA PRO A 15 12.40 -0.97 8.83
C PRO A 15 12.47 0.56 9.01
N TYR A 16 12.46 1.32 7.91
CA TYR A 16 12.47 2.79 7.90
C TYR A 16 11.05 3.41 7.90
N GLU A 17 10.01 2.59 7.89
CA GLU A 17 8.63 3.06 7.78
C GLU A 17 8.21 3.88 9.01
N ASP A 18 7.42 4.94 8.80
CA ASP A 18 6.66 5.56 9.87
C ASP A 18 5.61 4.58 10.40
N LYS A 19 5.95 3.96 11.54
CA LYS A 19 5.13 2.94 12.21
C LYS A 19 3.72 3.44 12.54
N GLY A 20 3.58 4.72 12.91
CA GLY A 20 2.28 5.30 13.27
C GLY A 20 1.35 5.35 12.06
N SER A 21 1.83 5.96 10.98
CA SER A 21 1.10 6.06 9.72
C SER A 21 0.80 4.69 9.10
N PHE A 22 1.76 3.75 9.12
CA PHE A 22 1.54 2.42 8.56
C PHE A 22 0.51 1.61 9.37
N ASN A 23 0.55 1.69 10.70
CA ASN A 23 -0.46 1.04 11.55
C ASN A 23 -1.86 1.62 11.32
N MET A 24 -1.98 2.92 11.01
CA MET A 24 -3.25 3.53 10.63
C MET A 24 -3.80 2.92 9.34
N LEU A 25 -2.97 2.69 8.32
CA LEU A 25 -3.38 2.02 7.09
C LEU A 25 -3.87 0.59 7.34
N ILE A 26 -3.14 -0.20 8.15
CA ILE A 26 -3.55 -1.56 8.53
C ILE A 26 -4.95 -1.53 9.19
N GLU A 27 -5.16 -0.61 10.13
CA GLU A 27 -6.43 -0.51 10.85
C GLU A 27 -7.58 -0.08 9.94
N LEU A 28 -7.34 0.89 9.05
CA LEU A 28 -8.32 1.30 8.05
C LEU A 28 -8.70 0.15 7.13
N GLU A 29 -7.72 -0.58 6.60
CA GLU A 29 -7.98 -1.75 5.76
C GLU A 29 -8.77 -2.81 6.51
N ARG A 30 -8.34 -3.18 7.71
CA ARG A 30 -9.03 -4.16 8.57
C ARG A 30 -10.48 -3.77 8.77
N ARG A 31 -10.74 -2.50 9.07
CA ARG A 31 -12.10 -1.96 9.26
C ARG A 31 -12.91 -2.04 7.97
N MET A 32 -12.40 -1.57 6.84
CA MET A 32 -13.13 -1.60 5.56
C MET A 32 -13.44 -3.02 5.11
N ARG A 33 -12.51 -3.96 5.30
CA ARG A 33 -12.75 -5.39 5.03
C ARG A 33 -13.85 -5.96 5.91
N SER A 34 -13.86 -5.64 7.20
CA SER A 34 -14.89 -6.13 8.14
C SER A 34 -16.32 -5.69 7.79
N PHE A 35 -16.46 -4.58 7.05
CA PHE A 35 -17.74 -4.09 6.53
C PHE A 35 -18.01 -4.46 5.06
N ASN A 36 -17.17 -5.30 4.44
CA ASN A 36 -17.24 -5.64 3.00
C ASN A 36 -17.27 -4.40 2.08
N LEU A 37 -16.52 -3.36 2.43
CA LEU A 37 -16.46 -2.10 1.66
C LEU A 37 -15.37 -2.11 0.58
N LEU A 38 -14.47 -3.10 0.61
CA LEU A 38 -13.46 -3.30 -0.42
C LEU A 38 -13.99 -4.26 -1.49
N LYS A 39 -13.70 -3.96 -2.76
CA LYS A 39 -14.04 -4.80 -3.92
C LYS A 39 -13.42 -6.20 -3.78
N SER A 40 -12.20 -6.26 -3.25
CA SER A 40 -11.47 -7.51 -3.04
C SER A 40 -11.96 -8.37 -1.86
N SER A 41 -12.87 -7.87 -1.01
CA SER A 41 -13.33 -8.57 0.21
C SER A 41 -13.94 -9.96 -0.05
N GLY A 42 -14.48 -10.23 -1.25
CA GLY A 42 -15.18 -11.48 -1.56
C GLY A 42 -14.32 -12.61 -2.16
N GLU A 43 -13.30 -12.29 -2.97
CA GLU A 43 -12.54 -13.30 -3.72
C GLU A 43 -11.27 -13.76 -3.02
N ASN A 44 -10.63 -12.89 -2.23
CA ASN A 44 -9.40 -13.18 -1.50
C ASN A 44 -9.28 -12.20 -0.34
N ASN A 45 -9.57 -12.66 0.88
CA ASN A 45 -9.55 -11.81 2.07
C ASN A 45 -8.13 -11.55 2.61
N GLN A 46 -7.13 -11.52 1.73
CA GLN A 46 -5.76 -11.21 2.10
C GLN A 46 -5.58 -9.68 2.18
N PRO A 47 -5.00 -9.16 3.27
CA PRO A 47 -4.74 -7.74 3.39
C PRO A 47 -3.63 -7.29 2.43
N TYR A 48 -3.76 -6.06 1.94
CA TYR A 48 -2.74 -5.37 1.17
C TYR A 48 -1.59 -4.93 2.07
N PHE A 49 -1.88 -4.38 3.26
CA PHE A 49 -0.88 -3.87 4.19
C PHE A 49 -0.64 -4.86 5.34
N GLY A 50 0.61 -5.24 5.56
CA GLY A 50 0.94 -6.09 6.72
C GLY A 50 2.31 -6.74 6.66
N HIS A 51 2.66 -7.48 7.73
CA HIS A 51 3.95 -8.14 7.96
C HIS A 51 5.17 -7.20 8.01
N ASP A 52 6.04 -7.45 8.98
CA ASP A 52 7.34 -6.78 9.08
C ASP A 52 8.36 -7.49 8.20
N VAL A 53 9.17 -6.71 7.48
CA VAL A 53 10.33 -7.21 6.74
C VAL A 53 11.61 -6.65 7.33
N ARG A 54 12.73 -7.36 7.11
CA ARG A 54 14.06 -6.95 7.61
C ARG A 54 14.98 -6.39 6.53
N TYR A 55 14.58 -6.50 5.27
CA TYR A 55 15.31 -5.95 4.14
C TYR A 55 14.79 -4.55 3.80
N HIS A 56 15.57 -3.85 2.98
CA HIS A 56 15.27 -2.52 2.48
C HIS A 56 15.14 -2.56 0.98
N ILE A 57 14.34 -1.63 0.45
CA ILE A 57 14.25 -1.35 -0.97
C ILE A 57 14.75 0.07 -1.17
N GLU A 58 15.67 0.25 -2.11
CA GLU A 58 16.12 1.56 -2.55
C GLU A 58 15.12 2.12 -3.56
N ASP A 59 14.73 3.37 -3.35
CA ASP A 59 13.83 4.14 -4.20
C ASP A 59 14.05 5.63 -3.85
N ASP A 60 13.28 6.54 -4.45
CA ASP A 60 13.42 8.00 -4.32
C ASP A 60 13.43 8.53 -2.87
N HIS A 61 12.91 7.75 -1.93
CA HIS A 61 12.83 8.11 -0.51
C HIS A 61 14.17 8.03 0.24
N ILE A 62 15.19 7.34 -0.28
CA ILE A 62 16.46 7.10 0.46
C ILE A 62 17.11 8.40 0.96
N PRO A 63 17.28 9.47 0.15
CA PRO A 63 17.88 10.72 0.63
C PRO A 63 17.05 11.44 1.71
N PHE A 64 15.76 11.12 1.83
CA PHE A 64 14.87 11.68 2.85
C PHE A 64 14.99 10.90 4.16
N VAL A 65 15.06 9.58 4.10
CA VAL A 65 15.34 8.71 5.26
C VAL A 65 16.67 9.08 5.90
N GLU A 66 17.72 9.28 5.09
CA GLU A 66 19.05 9.70 5.57
C GLU A 66 19.03 11.05 6.31
N LYS A 67 18.05 11.90 6.02
CA LYS A 67 17.84 13.21 6.67
C LYS A 67 16.81 13.15 7.81
N GLY A 68 16.35 11.97 8.18
CA GLY A 68 15.40 11.78 9.28
C GLY A 68 13.96 12.18 8.95
N VAL A 69 13.61 12.30 7.67
CA VAL A 69 12.22 12.54 7.25
C VAL A 69 11.42 11.24 7.43
N PRO A 70 10.28 11.25 8.13
CA PRO A 70 9.40 10.07 8.21
C PRO A 70 8.91 9.67 6.82
N VAL A 71 9.03 8.39 6.48
CA VAL A 71 8.64 7.86 5.17
C VAL A 71 7.55 6.81 5.34
N LEU A 72 6.57 6.87 4.44
CA LEU A 72 5.58 5.80 4.24
C LEU A 72 5.81 5.20 2.83
N HIS A 73 6.56 4.10 2.74
CA HIS A 73 6.97 3.48 1.49
C HIS A 73 5.94 2.46 1.01
N LEU A 74 4.93 2.95 0.30
CA LEU A 74 3.89 2.13 -0.31
C LEU A 74 4.38 1.50 -1.63
N ILE A 75 5.19 0.44 -1.49
CA ILE A 75 5.67 -0.43 -2.59
C ILE A 75 5.47 -1.90 -2.20
N PRO A 76 4.93 -2.76 -3.08
CA PRO A 76 4.74 -4.16 -2.77
C PRO A 76 6.06 -4.93 -2.68
N SER A 77 6.05 -6.02 -1.92
CA SER A 77 7.06 -7.07 -1.98
C SER A 77 6.40 -8.46 -1.89
N PRO A 78 6.60 -9.35 -2.87
CA PRO A 78 7.43 -9.17 -4.07
C PRO A 78 6.89 -8.10 -5.03
N PHE A 79 7.76 -7.57 -5.89
CA PHE A 79 7.36 -6.68 -6.99
C PHE A 79 6.37 -7.37 -7.94
N PRO A 80 5.55 -6.59 -8.69
CA PRO A 80 4.74 -7.15 -9.75
C PRO A 80 5.61 -7.97 -10.71
N LYS A 81 5.13 -9.16 -11.12
CA LYS A 81 5.88 -10.05 -12.03
C LYS A 81 6.25 -9.40 -13.37
N VAL A 82 5.53 -8.34 -13.74
CA VAL A 82 5.72 -7.58 -14.98
C VAL A 82 6.73 -6.44 -14.84
N TRP A 83 7.22 -6.14 -13.63
CA TRP A 83 8.19 -5.07 -13.39
C TRP A 83 9.42 -5.20 -14.31
N HIS A 84 9.82 -4.09 -14.93
CA HIS A 84 10.89 -4.04 -15.93
C HIS A 84 10.68 -4.94 -17.16
N THR A 85 9.42 -5.18 -17.55
CA THR A 85 9.08 -5.90 -18.78
C THR A 85 8.09 -5.10 -19.63
N ILE A 86 7.98 -5.43 -20.91
CA ILE A 86 6.96 -4.87 -21.81
C ILE A 86 5.52 -5.27 -21.43
N ALA A 87 5.37 -6.26 -20.54
CA ALA A 87 4.07 -6.69 -20.03
C ALA A 87 3.52 -5.74 -18.96
N ASP A 88 4.33 -4.79 -18.45
CA ASP A 88 3.84 -3.71 -17.62
C ASP A 88 3.12 -2.68 -18.50
N ASN A 89 1.84 -2.93 -18.69
CA ASN A 89 0.97 -2.16 -19.58
C ASN A 89 -0.46 -2.13 -19.03
N ALA A 90 -1.35 -1.40 -19.69
CA ALA A 90 -2.72 -1.18 -19.20
C ALA A 90 -3.52 -2.45 -18.90
N THR A 91 -3.19 -3.59 -19.53
CA THR A 91 -3.92 -4.85 -19.33
C THR A 91 -3.61 -5.55 -18.01
N ILE A 92 -2.48 -5.22 -17.35
CA ILE A 92 -2.11 -5.81 -16.05
C ILE A 92 -2.78 -5.10 -14.87
N ILE A 93 -3.38 -3.93 -15.12
CA ILE A 93 -4.04 -3.13 -14.10
C ILE A 93 -5.28 -3.89 -13.60
N ASP A 94 -5.26 -4.26 -12.33
CA ASP A 94 -6.42 -4.77 -11.62
C ASP A 94 -7.21 -3.59 -11.05
N TRP A 95 -8.35 -3.30 -11.68
CA TRP A 95 -9.15 -2.14 -11.34
C TRP A 95 -9.76 -2.22 -9.94
N ASP A 96 -10.15 -3.42 -9.49
CA ASP A 96 -10.69 -3.60 -8.14
C ASP A 96 -9.62 -3.30 -7.08
N THR A 97 -8.41 -3.83 -7.25
CA THR A 97 -7.25 -3.50 -6.39
C THR A 97 -6.95 -2.00 -6.43
N SER A 98 -6.93 -1.39 -7.61
CA SER A 98 -6.62 0.03 -7.77
C SER A 98 -7.66 0.92 -7.09
N ILE A 99 -8.93 0.57 -7.18
CA ILE A 99 -10.04 1.27 -6.51
C ILE A 99 -9.96 1.10 -4.99
N ASP A 100 -9.65 -0.11 -4.51
CA ASP A 100 -9.49 -0.38 -3.08
C ASP A 100 -8.34 0.43 -2.49
N LEU A 101 -7.17 0.43 -3.13
CA LEU A 101 -6.01 1.23 -2.70
C LEU A 101 -6.31 2.73 -2.73
N LEU A 102 -6.97 3.24 -3.78
CA LEU A 102 -7.41 4.63 -3.86
C LEU A 102 -8.33 4.98 -2.67
N PHE A 103 -9.29 4.11 -2.37
CA PHE A 103 -10.21 4.32 -1.26
C PHE A 103 -9.49 4.35 0.09
N LEU A 104 -8.58 3.39 0.34
CA LEU A 104 -7.80 3.32 1.57
C LEU A 104 -6.87 4.53 1.73
N ILE A 105 -6.21 4.98 0.67
CA ILE A 105 -5.35 6.18 0.70
C ILE A 105 -6.17 7.44 0.96
N LYS A 106 -7.36 7.57 0.35
CA LYS A 106 -8.27 8.69 0.64
C LYS A 106 -8.71 8.69 2.11
N LEU A 107 -9.02 7.52 2.67
CA LEU A 107 -9.35 7.41 4.09
C LEU A 107 -8.15 7.74 4.98
N PHE A 108 -6.96 7.28 4.63
CA PHE A 108 -5.73 7.58 5.34
C PHE A 108 -5.49 9.09 5.40
N VAL A 109 -5.46 9.79 4.26
CA VAL A 109 -5.24 11.24 4.21
C VAL A 109 -6.28 11.99 5.05
N ARG A 110 -7.55 11.57 5.00
CA ARG A 110 -8.62 12.18 5.82
C ARG A 110 -8.39 11.97 7.32
N ASN A 111 -8.04 10.75 7.73
CA ASN A 111 -7.78 10.43 9.13
C ASN A 111 -6.53 11.15 9.64
N TYR A 112 -5.46 11.19 8.83
CA TYR A 112 -4.21 11.85 9.15
C TYR A 112 -4.37 13.37 9.31
N LEU A 113 -5.19 14.01 8.47
CA LEU A 113 -5.45 15.45 8.51
C LEU A 113 -6.65 15.82 9.40
N HIS A 114 -7.29 14.85 10.07
CA HIS A 114 -8.49 15.07 10.88
C HIS A 114 -9.64 15.76 10.14
N ILE A 115 -9.82 15.45 8.86
CA ILE A 115 -10.90 16.00 8.03
C ILE A 115 -12.16 15.14 8.23
N LEU A 116 -13.13 15.70 8.94
CA LEU A 116 -14.46 15.11 9.13
C LEU A 116 -15.30 15.20 7.84
N LEU A 117 -16.24 14.25 7.69
CA LEU A 117 -17.29 14.28 6.66
C LEU A 117 -18.31 15.37 6.95
#